data_AF-A0A0K8JCP2-F1
#
_entry.id   AF-A0A0K8JCP2-F1
#
_cell.length_a   1.000
_cell.length_b   1.000
_cell.length_c   1.000
_cell.angle_alpha   90.00
_cell.angle_beta   90.00
_cell.angle_gamma   90.00
#
_symmetry.space_group_name_H-M   'P 1'
#
loop_
_entity.id
_entity.type
_entity.pdbx_description
1 polymer ?
#
loop_
_entity_poly.entity_id
_entity_poly.type
_entity_poly.pdbx_seq_one_letter_code
_entity_poly.pdbx_strand_id
1 'polypeptide(L)'
;MRIAYDTVLQSEVSALAAKSGGFEPYRYECACCGEEVHVAAPNSTSRVPHFKHRNGNNDVACENYLGQYGAISIDSRSRKSNRERVEFYYKNSNKTFCLGLCFSAVGIQHYEQQNVDFEIRTDESEPPFYTIPINTLYFAPDVPTMISLNKFSFCYYLANTLNGTKRKYDFFRFGNTPTFFKVQGNDSDFKAKLVRSTVLFNNVQYFVIFQNKDLTPQISRFPDEMQVNETFCFETMGLKFLGMTLSIPKKTDEIDRLLNNWGYQLEASETITPLWPPAPVIDDVSMVTSNKVFLFTSFALQAHGNINVHSTDILEVNYDISRVLVKKRTKICKKNAEIVIDKGESPIYAYNQISTSETAKVSFTIPDNGSWFLFNRSGVGSLKNGQVVYLTPESVIKRYESNYPTRIIYLCRQKELVNEKLLEDILMHCKRTEKLDLNQFMLLALNNTASQYIDKCSVSGYINSVAKQFIMEELL
;
A
#
# COMPACT_ATOMS: atom_id res chain seq x y z
N MET A 1 9.64 -23.72 -25.53
CA MET A 1 9.98 -23.55 -24.08
C MET A 1 8.77 -23.53 -23.15
N ARG A 2 8.85 -24.12 -21.95
CA ARG A 2 7.76 -24.05 -20.94
C ARG A 2 7.95 -22.99 -19.85
N ILE A 3 9.19 -22.61 -19.60
CA ILE A 3 9.57 -21.65 -18.56
C ILE A 3 10.35 -20.50 -19.19
N ALA A 4 10.12 -19.30 -18.71
CA ALA A 4 10.91 -18.11 -19.01
C ALA A 4 11.19 -17.36 -17.70
N TYR A 5 12.11 -16.43 -17.74
CA TYR A 5 12.33 -15.50 -16.64
C TYR A 5 11.46 -14.25 -16.84
N ASP A 6 10.66 -13.90 -15.85
CA ASP A 6 9.86 -12.67 -15.83
C ASP A 6 10.70 -11.52 -15.24
N THR A 7 11.00 -10.50 -16.05
CA THR A 7 11.84 -9.36 -15.66
C THR A 7 11.14 -8.41 -14.69
N VAL A 8 9.79 -8.40 -14.66
CA VAL A 8 8.97 -7.60 -13.75
C VAL A 8 8.91 -8.26 -12.38
N LEU A 9 8.45 -9.51 -12.34
CA LEU A 9 8.34 -10.30 -11.10
C LEU A 9 9.70 -10.74 -10.55
N GLN A 10 10.73 -10.73 -11.40
CA GLN A 10 12.10 -11.20 -11.10
C GLN A 10 12.12 -12.66 -10.64
N SER A 11 11.34 -13.51 -11.30
CA SER A 11 11.25 -14.95 -11.01
C SER A 11 11.06 -15.75 -12.29
N GLU A 12 11.40 -17.04 -12.25
CA GLU A 12 11.00 -17.97 -13.30
C GLU A 12 9.47 -18.16 -13.30
N VAL A 13 8.89 -18.16 -14.49
CA VAL A 13 7.44 -18.28 -14.71
C VAL A 13 7.16 -19.34 -15.77
N SER A 14 6.13 -20.15 -15.52
CA SER A 14 5.62 -21.07 -16.52
C SER A 14 4.76 -20.34 -17.56
N ALA A 15 4.75 -20.81 -18.80
CA ALA A 15 3.92 -20.21 -19.85
C ALA A 15 2.42 -20.24 -19.52
N LEU A 16 1.98 -21.21 -18.71
CA LEU A 16 0.60 -21.29 -18.23
C LEU A 16 0.27 -20.16 -17.25
N ALA A 17 1.19 -19.85 -16.33
CA ALA A 17 1.05 -18.75 -15.40
C ALA A 17 1.25 -17.38 -16.07
N ALA A 18 2.08 -17.30 -17.12
CA ALA A 18 2.28 -16.08 -17.89
C ALA A 18 1.09 -15.71 -18.78
N LYS A 19 0.21 -16.66 -19.11
CA LYS A 19 -1.03 -16.42 -19.87
C LYS A 19 -1.88 -15.30 -19.24
N SER A 20 -1.95 -15.24 -17.92
CA SER A 20 -2.72 -14.23 -17.18
C SER A 20 -1.99 -12.89 -17.00
N GLY A 21 -0.70 -12.82 -17.35
CA GLY A 21 0.15 -11.65 -17.13
C GLY A 21 0.00 -10.54 -18.17
N GLY A 22 -0.66 -10.82 -19.31
CA GLY A 22 -0.74 -9.89 -20.45
C GLY A 22 0.50 -9.92 -21.35
N PHE A 23 0.41 -9.24 -22.50
CA PHE A 23 1.52 -9.14 -23.47
C PHE A 23 2.24 -7.80 -23.29
N GLU A 24 3.39 -7.82 -22.61
CA GLU A 24 4.26 -6.66 -22.48
C GLU A 24 5.61 -6.94 -23.15
N PRO A 25 6.08 -6.09 -24.09
CA PRO A 25 7.41 -6.21 -24.68
C PRO A 25 8.51 -6.23 -23.62
N TYR A 26 9.56 -7.03 -23.86
CA TYR A 26 10.74 -7.16 -22.99
C TYR A 26 10.49 -7.73 -21.58
N ARG A 27 9.28 -8.23 -21.31
CA ARG A 27 8.94 -8.82 -20.01
C ARG A 27 9.54 -10.21 -19.79
N TYR A 28 9.55 -11.06 -20.81
CA TYR A 28 10.00 -12.43 -20.66
C TYR A 28 11.32 -12.67 -21.39
N GLU A 29 12.25 -13.31 -20.70
CA GLU A 29 13.54 -13.72 -21.25
C GLU A 29 13.69 -15.24 -21.21
N CYS A 30 14.33 -15.80 -22.22
CA CYS A 30 14.71 -17.20 -22.26
C CYS A 30 15.65 -17.51 -21.09
N ALA A 31 15.27 -18.44 -20.22
CA ALA A 31 16.13 -18.84 -19.09
C ALA A 31 17.45 -19.50 -19.55
N CYS A 32 17.53 -19.99 -20.78
CA CYS A 32 18.72 -20.63 -21.34
C CYS A 32 19.73 -19.64 -21.95
N CYS A 33 19.29 -18.74 -22.85
CA CYS A 33 20.19 -17.82 -23.57
C CYS A 33 20.00 -16.33 -23.19
N GLY A 34 18.95 -16.01 -22.43
CA GLY A 34 18.60 -14.67 -22.00
C GLY A 34 17.85 -13.83 -23.04
N GLU A 35 17.69 -14.28 -24.29
CA GLU A 35 16.98 -13.53 -25.34
C GLU A 35 15.50 -13.30 -25.04
N GLU A 36 14.92 -12.24 -25.62
CA GLU A 36 13.50 -11.94 -25.44
C GLU A 36 12.62 -13.06 -26.02
N VAL A 37 11.68 -13.51 -25.20
CA VAL A 37 10.67 -14.49 -25.58
C VAL A 37 9.28 -13.92 -25.39
N HIS A 38 8.30 -14.50 -26.06
CA HIS A 38 6.89 -14.16 -25.91
C HIS A 38 6.05 -15.41 -25.69
N VAL A 39 4.90 -15.24 -25.03
CA VAL A 39 3.92 -16.32 -24.84
C VAL A 39 3.21 -16.59 -26.17
N ALA A 40 3.38 -17.80 -26.70
CA ALA A 40 2.70 -18.31 -27.87
C ALA A 40 1.54 -19.24 -27.49
N ALA A 41 0.53 -19.29 -28.34
CA ALA A 41 -0.68 -20.10 -28.17
C ALA A 41 -1.41 -19.95 -26.81
N PRO A 42 -1.56 -18.73 -26.24
CA PRO A 42 -2.16 -18.55 -24.91
C PRO A 42 -3.60 -19.08 -24.83
N ASN A 43 -4.36 -18.99 -25.94
CA ASN A 43 -5.78 -19.36 -26.01
C ASN A 43 -6.04 -20.53 -26.96
N SER A 44 -5.02 -21.29 -27.34
CA SER A 44 -5.21 -22.44 -28.24
C SER A 44 -5.87 -23.60 -27.50
N THR A 45 -6.83 -24.25 -28.14
CA THR A 45 -7.42 -25.51 -27.69
C THR A 45 -6.60 -26.74 -28.12
N SER A 46 -5.68 -26.57 -29.09
CA SER A 46 -4.88 -27.65 -29.65
C SER A 46 -3.43 -27.69 -29.15
N ARG A 47 -2.94 -26.60 -28.57
CA ARG A 47 -1.57 -26.49 -28.05
C ARG A 47 -1.54 -25.79 -26.69
N VAL A 48 -0.72 -26.32 -25.79
CA VAL A 48 -0.46 -25.69 -24.49
C VAL A 48 0.33 -24.39 -24.70
N PRO A 49 0.06 -23.32 -23.91
CA PRO A 49 0.87 -22.12 -23.92
C PRO A 49 2.36 -22.43 -23.72
N HIS A 50 3.22 -21.80 -24.50
CA HIS A 50 4.67 -21.98 -24.45
C HIS A 50 5.38 -20.68 -24.84
N PHE A 51 6.63 -20.52 -24.43
CA PHE A 51 7.46 -19.40 -24.84
C PHE A 51 8.17 -19.69 -26.17
N LYS A 52 8.30 -18.65 -26.98
CA LYS A 52 9.08 -18.62 -28.23
C LYS A 52 9.95 -17.37 -28.31
N HIS A 53 11.15 -17.50 -28.87
CA HIS A 53 11.99 -16.34 -29.17
C HIS A 53 11.31 -15.42 -30.18
N ARG A 54 11.51 -14.10 -30.04
CA ARG A 54 11.03 -13.14 -31.04
C ARG A 54 11.83 -13.17 -32.33
N ASN A 55 13.16 -13.33 -32.23
CA ASN A 55 14.06 -13.25 -33.39
C ASN A 55 14.25 -14.59 -34.12
N GLY A 56 13.40 -15.58 -33.85
CA GLY A 56 13.45 -16.88 -34.54
C GLY A 56 14.71 -17.72 -34.25
N ASN A 57 15.46 -17.38 -33.20
CA ASN A 57 16.60 -18.17 -32.73
C ASN A 57 16.08 -19.48 -32.12
N ASN A 58 15.91 -20.51 -32.95
CA ASN A 58 15.35 -21.80 -32.57
C ASN A 58 16.47 -22.78 -32.20
N ASP A 59 17.43 -22.35 -31.38
CA ASP A 59 18.42 -23.28 -30.83
C ASP A 59 17.68 -24.44 -30.13
N VAL A 60 18.00 -25.66 -30.54
CA VAL A 60 17.41 -26.91 -30.03
C VAL A 60 17.56 -26.99 -28.52
N ALA A 61 18.67 -26.48 -27.96
CA ALA A 61 18.89 -26.43 -26.52
C ALA A 61 17.88 -25.51 -25.81
N CYS A 62 17.51 -24.39 -26.43
CA CYS A 62 16.52 -23.48 -25.90
C CYS A 62 15.10 -24.02 -26.07
N GLU A 63 14.74 -24.57 -27.24
CA GLU A 63 13.39 -25.10 -27.46
C GLU A 63 13.06 -26.30 -26.55
N ASN A 64 14.06 -27.15 -26.30
CA ASN A 64 13.97 -28.27 -25.36
C ASN A 64 14.14 -27.86 -23.90
N TYR A 65 14.34 -26.58 -23.59
CA TYR A 65 14.40 -26.10 -22.21
C TYR A 65 13.00 -26.20 -21.58
N LEU A 66 12.83 -27.29 -20.83
CA LEU A 66 11.65 -27.57 -19.99
C LEU A 66 11.78 -26.95 -18.60
N GLY A 67 12.95 -26.39 -18.26
CA GLY A 67 13.35 -26.04 -16.90
C GLY A 67 13.64 -27.28 -16.04
N GLN A 68 14.12 -27.07 -14.82
CA GLN A 68 14.21 -28.16 -13.85
C GLN A 68 12.83 -28.39 -13.21
N TYR A 69 12.29 -29.61 -13.37
CA TYR A 69 10.98 -29.96 -12.81
C TYR A 69 11.03 -29.86 -11.28
N GLY A 70 10.31 -28.90 -10.69
CA GLY A 70 10.24 -28.69 -9.24
C GLY A 70 11.34 -27.80 -8.63
N ALA A 71 12.35 -27.38 -9.38
CA ALA A 71 13.33 -26.40 -8.93
C ALA A 71 13.01 -25.04 -9.56
N ILE A 72 12.22 -24.24 -8.82
CA ILE A 72 11.94 -22.85 -9.20
C ILE A 72 13.02 -22.01 -8.55
N SER A 73 13.97 -21.54 -9.35
CA SER A 73 15.03 -20.66 -8.83
C SER A 73 14.49 -19.25 -8.67
N ILE A 74 14.33 -18.81 -7.43
CA ILE A 74 14.22 -17.38 -7.06
C ILE A 74 15.63 -16.76 -6.99
N ASP A 75 16.67 -17.58 -7.12
CA ASP A 75 18.06 -17.14 -6.99
C ASP A 75 18.47 -16.35 -8.24
N SER A 76 18.89 -15.11 -8.04
CA SER A 76 19.44 -14.24 -9.09
C SER A 76 20.70 -14.85 -9.73
N ARG A 77 21.28 -15.90 -9.12
CA ARG A 77 22.43 -16.67 -9.63
C ARG A 77 22.10 -17.65 -10.76
N SER A 78 20.84 -18.05 -10.96
CA SER A 78 20.45 -18.87 -12.12
C SER A 78 20.29 -18.05 -13.40
N ARG A 79 20.43 -16.73 -13.29
CA ARG A 79 20.49 -15.81 -14.44
C ARG A 79 21.74 -16.09 -15.26
N LYS A 80 21.58 -16.69 -16.45
CA LYS A 80 22.56 -16.49 -17.53
C LYS A 80 22.48 -15.06 -18.11
N SER A 81 21.38 -14.37 -17.85
CA SER A 81 21.10 -12.99 -18.21
C SER A 81 21.29 -12.05 -17.00
N ASN A 82 22.43 -11.38 -16.90
CA ASN A 82 22.59 -10.21 -16.02
C ASN A 82 22.00 -8.94 -16.69
N ARG A 83 20.86 -9.06 -17.39
CA ARG A 83 20.39 -8.04 -18.33
C ARG A 83 19.66 -6.90 -17.61
N GLU A 84 19.74 -5.71 -18.22
CA GLU A 84 19.28 -4.45 -17.64
C GLU A 84 17.74 -4.38 -17.63
N ARG A 85 17.11 -4.09 -16.48
CA ARG A 85 15.71 -3.62 -16.52
C ARG A 85 15.73 -2.17 -16.96
N VAL A 86 15.48 -1.98 -18.24
CA VAL A 86 15.39 -0.68 -18.89
C VAL A 86 13.95 -0.20 -18.77
N GLU A 87 13.74 1.06 -18.43
CA GLU A 87 12.43 1.74 -18.48
C GLU A 87 12.63 3.19 -18.95
N PHE A 88 11.62 3.78 -19.59
CA PHE A 88 11.66 5.19 -20.00
C PHE A 88 10.69 6.01 -19.17
N TYR A 89 11.09 7.24 -18.88
CA TYR A 89 10.33 8.14 -18.04
C TYR A 89 10.34 9.56 -18.59
N TYR A 90 9.31 10.30 -18.21
CA TYR A 90 9.24 11.75 -18.28
C TYR A 90 9.26 12.32 -16.87
N LYS A 91 10.03 13.40 -16.65
CA LYS A 91 10.06 14.15 -15.39
C LYS A 91 9.48 15.54 -15.62
N ASN A 92 8.42 15.87 -14.89
CA ASN A 92 7.73 17.15 -15.05
C ASN A 92 8.57 18.34 -14.53
N SER A 93 9.30 18.16 -13.43
CA SER A 93 10.15 19.18 -12.78
C SER A 93 11.09 19.91 -13.72
N ASN A 94 11.79 19.15 -14.55
CA ASN A 94 12.79 19.68 -15.49
C ASN A 94 12.39 19.49 -16.96
N LYS A 95 11.18 18.99 -17.23
CA LYS A 95 10.64 18.73 -18.57
C LYS A 95 11.56 17.85 -19.43
N THR A 96 12.24 16.87 -18.82
CA THR A 96 13.17 15.98 -19.52
C THR A 96 12.69 14.53 -19.60
N PHE A 97 13.22 13.81 -20.58
CA PHE A 97 13.09 12.36 -20.65
C PHE A 97 14.31 11.69 -20.03
N CYS A 98 14.06 10.55 -19.38
CA CYS A 98 15.10 9.78 -18.74
C CYS A 98 14.98 8.29 -19.06
N LEU A 99 16.12 7.64 -19.17
CA LEU A 99 16.28 6.19 -19.14
C LEU A 99 16.49 5.76 -17.69
N GLY A 100 15.62 4.90 -17.17
CA GLY A 100 15.83 4.20 -15.90
C GLY A 100 16.51 2.86 -16.15
N LEU A 101 17.67 2.65 -15.54
CA LEU A 101 18.42 1.39 -15.60
C LEU A 101 18.55 0.78 -14.22
N CYS A 102 18.23 -0.50 -14.11
CA CYS A 102 18.32 -1.22 -12.84
C CYS A 102 19.13 -2.50 -13.01
N PHE A 103 20.09 -2.69 -12.10
CA PHE A 103 20.95 -3.86 -12.00
C PHE A 103 20.83 -4.48 -10.61
N SER A 104 20.88 -5.81 -10.51
CA SER A 104 20.98 -6.49 -9.21
C SER A 104 22.38 -6.38 -8.63
N ALA A 105 22.53 -6.53 -7.31
CA ALA A 105 23.82 -6.50 -6.61
C ALA A 105 24.87 -7.43 -7.25
N VAL A 106 24.49 -8.67 -7.58
CA VAL A 106 25.36 -9.66 -8.23
C VAL A 106 25.77 -9.23 -9.64
N GLY A 107 24.83 -8.65 -10.39
CA GLY A 107 25.08 -8.11 -11.72
C GLY A 107 26.09 -6.97 -11.70
N ILE A 108 25.92 -6.02 -10.77
CA ILE A 108 26.86 -4.90 -10.59
C ILE A 108 28.27 -5.44 -10.30
N GLN A 109 28.42 -6.34 -9.32
CA GLN A 109 29.72 -6.92 -8.97
C GLN A 109 30.37 -7.66 -10.15
N HIS A 110 29.60 -8.42 -10.92
CA HIS A 110 30.11 -9.17 -12.06
C HIS A 110 30.62 -8.27 -13.20
N TYR A 111 29.89 -7.18 -13.48
CA TYR A 111 30.27 -6.21 -14.51
C TYR A 111 31.44 -5.33 -14.05
N GLU A 112 31.48 -4.96 -12.78
CA GLU A 112 32.56 -4.19 -12.16
C GLU A 112 33.89 -4.95 -12.22
N GLN A 113 33.89 -6.26 -11.93
CA GLN A 113 35.09 -7.11 -12.05
C GLN A 113 35.65 -7.19 -13.47
N GLN A 114 34.81 -6.99 -14.48
CA GLN A 114 35.17 -7.07 -15.90
C GLN A 114 35.33 -5.69 -16.55
N ASN A 115 35.27 -4.60 -15.78
CA ASN A 115 35.34 -3.22 -16.26
C ASN A 115 34.37 -2.96 -17.42
N VAL A 116 33.11 -3.40 -17.24
CA VAL A 116 32.09 -3.32 -18.28
C VAL A 116 31.37 -1.99 -18.21
N ASP A 117 31.22 -1.36 -19.39
CA ASP A 117 30.48 -0.12 -19.55
C ASP A 117 29.11 -0.40 -20.16
N PHE A 118 28.14 0.42 -19.78
CA PHE A 118 26.83 0.50 -20.40
C PHE A 118 26.81 1.63 -21.44
N GLU A 119 26.19 1.38 -22.59
CA GLU A 119 26.22 2.25 -23.75
C GLU A 119 24.82 2.53 -24.31
N ILE A 120 24.56 3.79 -24.68
CA ILE A 120 23.31 4.24 -25.32
C ILE A 120 23.62 4.80 -26.70
N ARG A 121 22.89 4.30 -27.71
CA ARG A 121 22.99 4.73 -29.10
C ARG A 121 21.63 5.12 -29.67
N THR A 122 21.63 6.05 -30.62
CA THR A 122 20.46 6.46 -31.40
C THR A 122 20.19 5.52 -32.58
N ASP A 123 21.25 4.92 -33.13
CA ASP A 123 21.22 3.91 -34.19
C ASP A 123 22.14 2.72 -33.86
N GLU A 124 21.92 1.56 -34.47
CA GLU A 124 22.73 0.35 -34.23
C GLU A 124 24.19 0.53 -34.70
N SER A 125 24.39 1.28 -35.78
CA SER A 125 25.70 1.49 -36.42
C SER A 125 26.48 2.68 -35.85
N GLU A 126 25.80 3.59 -35.16
CA GLU A 126 26.41 4.80 -34.61
C GLU A 126 27.23 4.54 -33.34
N PRO A 127 28.25 5.37 -33.07
CA PRO A 127 28.94 5.34 -31.79
C PRO A 127 27.98 5.71 -30.65
N PRO A 128 28.20 5.18 -29.44
CA PRO A 128 27.39 5.55 -28.28
C PRO A 128 27.54 7.04 -28.00
N PHE A 129 26.41 7.72 -27.77
CA PHE A 129 26.43 9.12 -27.35
C PHE A 129 26.51 9.26 -25.83
N TYR A 130 26.32 8.16 -25.10
CA TYR A 130 26.43 8.08 -23.66
C TYR A 130 27.02 6.74 -23.24
N THR A 131 27.99 6.79 -22.33
CA THR A 131 28.67 5.62 -21.77
C THR A 131 28.83 5.81 -20.27
N ILE A 132 28.57 4.78 -19.47
CA ILE A 132 28.72 4.80 -18.01
C ILE A 132 29.25 3.46 -17.49
N PRO A 133 30.24 3.44 -16.59
CA PRO A 133 30.73 2.20 -15.98
C PRO A 133 29.67 1.53 -15.12
N ILE A 134 29.49 0.21 -15.26
CA ILE A 134 28.56 -0.56 -14.43
C ILE A 134 29.27 -0.99 -13.15
N ASN A 135 29.17 -0.16 -12.11
CA ASN A 135 29.79 -0.39 -10.81
C ASN A 135 28.97 0.19 -9.64
N THR A 136 29.45 -0.06 -8.41
CA THR A 136 28.78 0.39 -7.19
C THR A 136 28.82 1.92 -6.97
N LEU A 137 29.66 2.65 -7.71
CA LEU A 137 29.72 4.11 -7.66
C LEU A 137 28.52 4.75 -8.37
N TYR A 138 28.09 4.17 -9.49
CA TYR A 138 27.02 4.74 -10.33
C TYR A 138 25.67 4.02 -10.19
N PHE A 139 25.67 2.78 -9.72
CA PHE A 139 24.47 1.96 -9.62
C PHE A 139 24.27 1.44 -8.21
N ALA A 140 23.08 1.70 -7.67
CA ALA A 140 22.59 1.04 -6.46
C ALA A 140 21.85 -0.26 -6.83
N PRO A 141 22.07 -1.36 -6.08
CA PRO A 141 21.40 -2.63 -6.34
C PRO A 141 19.87 -2.51 -6.33
N ASP A 142 19.23 -3.03 -7.37
CA ASP A 142 17.78 -3.16 -7.51
C ASP A 142 17.00 -1.82 -7.40
N VAL A 143 17.69 -0.71 -7.66
CA VAL A 143 17.16 0.66 -7.75
C VAL A 143 17.40 1.20 -9.17
N PRO A 144 16.42 1.86 -9.82
CA PRO A 144 16.62 2.47 -11.12
C PRO A 144 17.52 3.72 -11.05
N THR A 145 18.70 3.68 -11.66
CA THR A 145 19.52 4.85 -11.95
C THR A 145 18.94 5.59 -13.15
N MET A 146 18.66 6.89 -12.99
CA MET A 146 18.00 7.72 -14.00
C MET A 146 19.03 8.50 -14.81
N ILE A 147 19.11 8.21 -16.12
CA ILE A 147 20.01 8.88 -17.07
C ILE A 147 19.18 9.78 -17.97
N SER A 148 19.47 11.09 -17.97
CA SER A 148 18.78 12.05 -18.84
C SER A 148 19.13 11.83 -20.30
N LEU A 149 18.12 11.78 -21.18
CA LEU A 149 18.30 11.67 -22.61
C LEU A 149 18.43 13.06 -23.23
N ASN A 150 19.53 13.32 -23.93
CA ASN A 150 19.83 14.61 -24.57
C ASN A 150 19.75 14.58 -26.10
N LYS A 151 19.79 13.39 -26.72
CA LYS A 151 19.59 13.18 -28.15
C LYS A 151 18.29 12.43 -28.40
N PHE A 152 17.42 12.98 -29.23
CA PHE A 152 16.16 12.34 -29.58
C PHE A 152 16.38 11.18 -30.57
N SER A 153 15.69 10.07 -30.32
CA SER A 153 15.45 9.03 -31.31
C SER A 153 14.09 8.37 -31.05
N PHE A 154 13.48 7.80 -32.08
CA PHE A 154 12.27 7.00 -31.93
C PHE A 154 12.54 5.68 -31.19
N CYS A 155 13.77 5.18 -31.27
CA CYS A 155 14.24 4.00 -30.56
C CYS A 155 15.70 4.16 -30.16
N TYR A 156 16.09 3.55 -29.04
CA TYR A 156 17.48 3.53 -28.60
C TYR A 156 18.05 2.12 -28.68
N TYR A 157 19.34 2.02 -29.00
CA TYR A 157 20.08 0.77 -28.95
C TYR A 157 20.95 0.74 -27.70
N LEU A 158 20.63 -0.19 -26.81
CA LEU A 158 21.29 -0.33 -25.51
C LEU A 158 22.16 -1.57 -25.53
N ALA A 159 23.36 -1.45 -24.99
CA ALA A 159 24.32 -2.55 -24.91
C ALA A 159 25.22 -2.39 -23.69
N ASN A 160 25.86 -3.49 -23.31
CA ASN A 160 27.05 -3.48 -22.47
C ASN A 160 28.25 -3.98 -23.27
N THR A 161 29.45 -3.51 -22.89
CA THR A 161 30.69 -3.83 -23.61
C THR A 161 31.13 -5.29 -23.46
N LEU A 162 30.53 -6.04 -22.53
CA LEU A 162 30.87 -7.45 -22.31
C LEU A 162 30.42 -8.34 -23.47
N ASN A 163 29.14 -8.22 -23.85
CA ASN A 163 28.54 -9.08 -24.88
C ASN A 163 28.36 -8.35 -26.21
N GLY A 164 28.46 -7.01 -26.22
CA GLY A 164 28.30 -6.17 -27.42
C GLY A 164 26.93 -6.28 -28.10
N THR A 165 25.97 -6.99 -27.49
CA THR A 165 24.66 -7.24 -28.07
C THR A 165 23.81 -5.98 -27.96
N LYS A 166 23.61 -5.30 -29.08
CA LYS A 166 22.81 -4.09 -29.17
C LYS A 166 21.34 -4.46 -29.24
N ARG A 167 20.55 -3.96 -28.28
CA ARG A 167 19.11 -4.18 -28.26
C ARG A 167 18.36 -2.90 -28.54
N LYS A 168 17.46 -2.99 -29.50
CA LYS A 168 16.51 -1.93 -29.81
C LYS A 168 15.45 -1.85 -28.71
N TYR A 169 15.22 -0.65 -28.21
CA TYR A 169 14.11 -0.30 -27.35
C TYR A 169 13.33 0.85 -27.98
N ASP A 170 12.06 0.60 -28.27
CA ASP A 170 11.17 1.63 -28.78
C ASP A 170 10.86 2.66 -27.68
N PHE A 171 10.91 3.93 -28.05
CA PHE A 171 10.69 5.05 -27.14
C PHE A 171 9.48 5.90 -27.56
N PHE A 172 9.47 6.40 -28.80
CA PHE A 172 8.35 7.16 -29.36
C PHE A 172 7.67 6.41 -30.51
N ARG A 173 6.35 6.57 -30.62
CA ARG A 173 5.61 6.12 -31.80
C ARG A 173 5.93 6.99 -33.01
N PHE A 174 6.07 6.35 -34.17
CA PHE A 174 6.24 7.05 -35.44
C PHE A 174 4.88 7.57 -35.96
N GLY A 175 4.90 8.58 -36.84
CA GLY A 175 3.71 8.98 -37.60
C GLY A 175 2.63 9.72 -36.81
N ASN A 176 3.00 10.81 -36.12
CA ASN A 176 2.10 11.71 -35.37
C ASN A 176 1.14 11.01 -34.38
N THR A 177 1.48 9.80 -33.97
CA THR A 177 0.70 9.02 -33.00
C THR A 177 1.15 9.41 -31.58
N PRO A 178 0.22 9.69 -30.66
CA PRO A 178 0.59 10.03 -29.30
C PRO A 178 1.33 8.90 -28.59
N THR A 179 2.31 9.29 -27.78
CA THR A 179 3.01 8.36 -26.89
C THR A 179 2.50 8.57 -25.46
N PHE A 180 2.06 7.49 -24.82
CA PHE A 180 1.47 7.52 -23.49
C PHE A 180 2.50 7.17 -22.42
N PHE A 181 2.52 7.95 -21.35
CA PHE A 181 3.26 7.70 -20.13
C PHE A 181 2.27 7.62 -18.97
N LYS A 182 2.31 6.56 -18.17
CA LYS A 182 1.51 6.41 -16.96
C LYS A 182 2.09 7.31 -15.86
N VAL A 183 1.29 8.22 -15.32
CA VAL A 183 1.70 9.11 -14.23
C VAL A 183 1.90 8.29 -12.94
N GLN A 184 2.97 8.60 -12.21
CA GLN A 184 3.32 8.04 -10.91
C GLN A 184 3.19 9.13 -9.85
N GLY A 185 2.55 8.81 -8.72
CA GLY A 185 2.26 9.76 -7.66
C GLY A 185 1.03 10.64 -7.93
N ASN A 186 0.67 11.46 -6.94
CA ASN A 186 -0.49 12.37 -7.00
C ASN A 186 -0.08 13.85 -7.01
N ASP A 187 1.22 14.14 -7.05
CA ASP A 187 1.74 15.51 -6.98
C ASP A 187 1.75 16.18 -8.36
N SER A 188 1.70 17.52 -8.37
CA SER A 188 1.80 18.32 -9.60
C SER A 188 3.17 18.19 -10.28
N ASP A 189 4.23 17.96 -9.50
CA ASP A 189 5.56 17.60 -9.99
C ASP A 189 5.69 16.08 -10.18
N PHE A 190 4.98 15.57 -11.17
CA PHE A 190 4.91 14.13 -11.39
C PHE A 190 6.08 13.56 -12.21
N LYS A 191 6.29 12.27 -12.02
CA LYS A 191 7.09 11.41 -12.90
C LYS A 191 6.13 10.51 -13.68
N ALA A 192 6.34 10.32 -14.97
CA ALA A 192 5.49 9.45 -15.77
C ALA A 192 6.33 8.36 -16.47
N LYS A 193 5.91 7.09 -16.37
CA LYS A 193 6.59 5.92 -16.94
C LYS A 193 5.99 5.57 -18.30
N LEU A 194 6.81 5.32 -19.31
CA LEU A 194 6.36 4.97 -20.66
C LEU A 194 5.46 3.73 -20.64
N VAL A 195 4.30 3.82 -21.29
CA VAL A 195 3.43 2.66 -21.55
C VAL A 195 3.96 1.93 -22.78
N ARG A 196 4.56 0.76 -22.57
CA ARG A 196 5.16 -0.05 -23.65
C ARG A 196 4.13 -0.88 -24.42
N SER A 197 3.07 -1.30 -23.75
CA SER A 197 1.97 -2.04 -24.36
C SER A 197 1.11 -1.15 -25.24
N THR A 198 0.32 -1.77 -26.10
CA THR A 198 -0.81 -1.10 -26.77
C THR A 198 -2.05 -1.03 -25.86
N VAL A 199 -2.00 -1.58 -24.65
CA VAL A 199 -3.11 -1.54 -23.68
C VAL A 199 -2.98 -0.30 -22.80
N LEU A 200 -4.07 0.46 -22.71
CA LEU A 200 -4.32 1.49 -21.72
C LEU A 200 -5.42 1.00 -20.77
N PHE A 201 -5.44 1.56 -19.57
CA PHE A 201 -6.39 1.21 -18.52
C PHE A 201 -7.21 2.42 -18.10
N ASN A 202 -8.51 2.20 -17.83
CA ASN A 202 -9.39 3.24 -17.31
C ASN A 202 -9.01 3.66 -15.88
N ASN A 203 -9.50 4.81 -15.42
CA ASN A 203 -9.21 5.38 -14.08
C ASN A 203 -7.71 5.51 -13.75
N VAL A 204 -6.87 5.56 -14.78
CA VAL A 204 -5.42 5.80 -14.65
C VAL A 204 -5.11 7.15 -15.29
N GLN A 205 -4.26 7.92 -14.62
CA GLN A 205 -3.77 9.19 -15.15
C GLN A 205 -2.58 8.95 -16.09
N TYR A 206 -2.65 9.52 -17.28
CA TYR A 206 -1.62 9.46 -18.30
C TYR A 206 -1.11 10.86 -18.63
N PHE A 207 0.18 10.93 -18.94
CA PHE A 207 0.81 12.02 -19.64
C PHE A 207 1.02 11.61 -21.10
N VAL A 208 0.41 12.35 -22.01
CA VAL A 208 0.34 12.05 -23.43
C VAL A 208 1.12 13.09 -24.20
N ILE A 209 1.98 12.62 -25.11
CA ILE A 209 2.92 13.47 -25.82
C ILE A 209 2.73 13.36 -27.32
N PHE A 210 2.66 14.52 -27.97
CA PHE A 210 2.67 14.66 -29.42
C PHE A 210 3.97 15.34 -29.87
N GLN A 211 4.64 14.76 -30.86
CA GLN A 211 5.82 15.36 -31.48
C GLN A 211 5.37 16.45 -32.46
N ASN A 212 5.89 17.66 -32.28
CA ASN A 212 5.40 18.84 -32.99
C ASN A 212 5.97 18.92 -34.42
N LYS A 213 5.09 18.92 -35.44
CA LYS A 213 5.36 19.57 -36.73
C LYS A 213 4.19 20.47 -37.16
N ASP A 214 2.93 20.07 -36.93
CA ASP A 214 1.75 20.89 -37.27
C ASP A 214 0.63 20.66 -36.23
N LEU A 215 0.61 21.46 -35.16
CA LEU A 215 -0.37 21.36 -34.08
C LEU A 215 -1.53 22.35 -34.26
N THR A 216 -2.49 22.02 -35.11
CA THR A 216 -3.85 22.62 -35.16
C THR A 216 -4.65 21.87 -36.25
N PRO A 217 -5.37 20.76 -35.95
CA PRO A 217 -6.64 20.82 -35.22
C PRO A 217 -7.08 19.50 -34.51
N GLN A 218 -6.15 18.66 -33.99
CA GLN A 218 -6.56 17.38 -33.37
C GLN A 218 -6.98 17.50 -31.88
N ILE A 219 -6.54 18.55 -31.18
CA ILE A 219 -6.87 18.75 -29.76
C ILE A 219 -8.34 19.15 -29.57
N SER A 220 -8.99 19.71 -30.60
CA SER A 220 -10.38 20.16 -30.56
C SER A 220 -11.41 19.03 -30.74
N ARG A 221 -11.01 17.75 -30.66
CA ARG A 221 -11.88 16.57 -30.84
C ARG A 221 -11.67 15.49 -29.77
N PHE A 222 -11.22 15.85 -28.57
CA PHE A 222 -11.27 14.87 -27.48
C PHE A 222 -12.74 14.65 -27.08
N PRO A 223 -13.18 13.39 -26.92
CA PRO A 223 -14.50 13.08 -26.40
C PRO A 223 -14.67 13.68 -25.01
N ASP A 224 -15.87 14.17 -24.69
CA ASP A 224 -16.16 14.83 -23.40
C ASP A 224 -15.87 13.92 -22.19
N GLU A 225 -15.96 12.60 -22.35
CA GLU A 225 -15.66 11.65 -21.28
C GLU A 225 -14.16 11.52 -20.99
N MET A 226 -13.28 12.06 -21.84
CA MET A 226 -11.84 12.08 -21.63
C MET A 226 -11.45 13.32 -20.83
N GLN A 227 -11.13 13.12 -19.55
CA GLN A 227 -10.84 14.23 -18.64
C GLN A 227 -9.41 14.72 -18.88
N VAL A 228 -9.29 15.84 -19.57
CA VAL A 228 -8.02 16.54 -19.79
C VAL A 228 -7.80 17.54 -18.65
N ASN A 229 -6.68 17.41 -17.94
CA ASN A 229 -6.36 18.26 -16.79
C ASN A 229 -5.49 19.45 -17.21
N GLU A 230 -4.31 19.19 -17.76
CA GLU A 230 -3.36 20.22 -18.18
C GLU A 230 -2.85 19.94 -19.59
N THR A 231 -2.56 21.01 -20.34
CA THR A 231 -1.92 20.94 -21.66
C THR A 231 -0.85 22.02 -21.74
N PHE A 232 0.36 21.65 -22.15
CA PHE A 232 1.48 22.58 -22.25
C PHE A 232 2.50 22.17 -23.31
N CYS A 233 3.17 23.16 -23.88
CA CYS A 233 4.31 22.94 -24.78
C CYS A 233 5.62 22.96 -23.99
N PHE A 234 6.58 22.14 -24.39
CA PHE A 234 7.93 22.13 -23.82
C PHE A 234 8.97 21.73 -24.86
N GLU A 235 10.23 22.04 -24.60
CA GLU A 235 11.34 21.74 -25.48
C GLU A 235 12.37 20.87 -24.76
N THR A 236 12.80 19.79 -25.40
CA THR A 236 13.83 18.89 -24.88
C THR A 236 14.44 18.08 -26.01
N MET A 237 15.68 17.63 -25.84
CA MET A 237 16.44 16.89 -26.87
C MET A 237 16.47 17.61 -28.26
N GLY A 238 16.40 18.94 -28.27
CA GLY A 238 16.36 19.76 -29.50
C GLY A 238 15.04 19.74 -30.26
N LEU A 239 13.95 19.25 -29.65
CA LEU A 239 12.61 19.19 -30.26
C LEU A 239 11.55 19.82 -29.37
N LYS A 240 10.52 20.37 -30.00
CA LYS A 240 9.31 20.86 -29.33
C LYS A 240 8.27 19.76 -29.24
N PHE A 241 7.65 19.66 -28.09
CA PHE A 241 6.61 18.68 -27.79
C PHE A 241 5.37 19.39 -27.24
N LEU A 242 4.21 18.79 -27.49
CA LEU A 242 2.99 19.09 -26.78
C LEU A 242 2.70 17.97 -25.80
N GLY A 243 2.65 18.30 -24.52
CA GLY A 243 2.28 17.39 -23.44
C GLY A 243 0.88 17.68 -22.93
N MET A 244 0.15 16.64 -22.56
CA MET A 244 -1.18 16.73 -21.98
C MET A 244 -1.35 15.68 -20.89
N THR A 245 -1.89 16.06 -19.73
CA THR A 245 -2.30 15.11 -18.70
C THR A 245 -3.79 14.82 -18.83
N LEU A 246 -4.14 13.54 -18.82
CA LEU A 246 -5.53 13.10 -18.97
C LEU A 246 -5.83 11.80 -18.24
N SER A 247 -7.11 11.54 -18.00
CA SER A 247 -7.60 10.25 -17.52
C SER A 247 -8.83 9.81 -18.31
N ILE A 248 -9.03 8.50 -18.36
CA ILE A 248 -10.16 7.90 -19.08
C ILE A 248 -11.02 7.16 -18.05
N PRO A 249 -12.09 7.77 -17.51
CA PRO A 249 -12.91 7.15 -16.48
C PRO A 249 -13.74 5.98 -17.02
N LYS A 250 -14.31 6.16 -18.22
CA LYS A 250 -15.23 5.19 -18.83
C LYS A 250 -14.88 4.92 -20.28
N LYS A 251 -15.08 3.67 -20.69
CA LYS A 251 -14.97 3.22 -22.07
C LYS A 251 -16.24 3.58 -22.85
N THR A 252 -16.08 4.29 -23.97
CA THR A 252 -17.15 4.63 -24.92
C THR A 252 -16.70 4.27 -26.33
N ASP A 253 -17.65 4.05 -27.26
CA ASP A 253 -17.33 3.67 -28.65
C ASP A 253 -16.51 4.74 -29.39
N GLU A 254 -16.63 6.01 -28.98
CA GLU A 254 -15.84 7.11 -29.52
C GLU A 254 -14.39 7.05 -29.03
N ILE A 255 -14.18 6.86 -27.73
CA ILE A 255 -12.85 6.68 -27.15
C ILE A 255 -12.17 5.44 -27.74
N ASP A 256 -12.90 4.34 -27.89
CA ASP A 256 -12.34 3.13 -28.49
C ASP A 256 -11.90 3.34 -29.93
N ARG A 257 -12.72 4.01 -30.76
CA ARG A 257 -12.31 4.35 -32.13
C ARG A 257 -11.08 5.25 -32.15
N LEU A 258 -11.03 6.25 -31.29
CA LEU A 258 -9.89 7.17 -31.20
C LEU A 258 -8.60 6.44 -30.81
N LEU A 259 -8.65 5.63 -29.75
CA LEU A 259 -7.50 4.86 -29.26
C LEU A 259 -7.06 3.83 -30.29
N ASN A 260 -8.00 3.12 -30.94
CA ASN A 260 -7.68 2.16 -31.99
C ASN A 260 -6.98 2.81 -33.18
N ASN A 261 -7.38 4.04 -33.56
CA ASN A 261 -6.68 4.81 -34.60
C ASN A 261 -5.24 5.17 -34.21
N TRP A 262 -4.97 5.30 -32.92
CA TRP A 262 -3.61 5.48 -32.37
C TRP A 262 -2.91 4.15 -32.08
N GLY A 263 -3.54 3.01 -32.36
CA GLY A 263 -2.99 1.68 -32.09
C GLY A 263 -3.04 1.25 -30.62
N TYR A 264 -3.92 1.87 -29.82
CA TYR A 264 -4.16 1.51 -28.42
C TYR A 264 -5.54 0.88 -28.21
N GLN A 265 -5.66 0.04 -27.18
CA GLN A 265 -6.91 -0.54 -26.69
C GLN A 265 -7.13 -0.19 -25.23
N LEU A 266 -8.38 0.05 -24.83
CA LEU A 266 -8.75 0.36 -23.45
C LEU A 266 -9.30 -0.87 -22.74
N GLU A 267 -8.70 -1.19 -21.59
CA GLU A 267 -9.12 -2.25 -20.67
C GLU A 267 -9.52 -1.70 -19.30
N ALA A 268 -10.26 -2.51 -18.54
CA ALA A 268 -10.57 -2.22 -17.15
C ALA A 268 -9.32 -2.36 -16.29
N SER A 269 -9.07 -1.34 -15.48
CA SER A 269 -8.03 -1.31 -14.46
C SER A 269 -8.27 -2.34 -13.37
N GLU A 270 -7.17 -2.85 -12.84
CA GLU A 270 -7.10 -3.61 -11.61
C GLU A 270 -6.58 -2.72 -10.48
N THR A 271 -6.86 -3.13 -9.25
CA THR A 271 -6.45 -2.44 -8.03
C THR A 271 -5.74 -3.41 -7.10
N ILE A 272 -4.67 -2.93 -6.46
CA ILE A 272 -3.98 -3.62 -5.36
C ILE A 272 -3.76 -2.59 -4.26
N THR A 273 -4.18 -2.93 -3.03
CA THR A 273 -4.02 -2.05 -1.87
C THR A 273 -3.48 -2.84 -0.69
N PRO A 274 -2.33 -2.44 -0.12
CA PRO A 274 -1.88 -3.00 1.16
C PRO A 274 -2.78 -2.52 2.29
N LEU A 275 -3.39 -3.46 3.00
CA LEU A 275 -4.31 -3.19 4.11
C LEU A 275 -3.57 -3.18 5.45
N TRP A 276 -2.67 -4.15 5.66
CA TRP A 276 -1.93 -4.30 6.91
C TRP A 276 -0.64 -5.11 6.72
N PRO A 277 0.47 -4.80 7.40
CA PRO A 277 0.66 -3.63 8.26
C PRO A 277 0.66 -2.33 7.45
N PRO A 278 0.46 -1.16 8.08
CA PRO A 278 0.69 0.12 7.44
C PRO A 278 2.14 0.15 6.92
N ALA A 279 2.28 0.42 5.62
CA ALA A 279 3.55 0.39 4.93
C ALA A 279 3.84 1.78 4.38
N PRO A 280 4.86 2.51 4.89
CA PRO A 280 5.31 3.71 4.21
C PRO A 280 5.82 3.34 2.82
N VAL A 281 5.49 4.18 1.84
CA VAL A 281 6.01 4.07 0.48
C VAL A 281 7.25 4.95 0.38
N ILE A 282 8.39 4.36 0.08
CA ILE A 282 9.67 5.04 -0.14
C ILE A 282 10.14 4.64 -1.53
N ASP A 283 10.36 5.61 -2.43
CA ASP A 283 10.80 5.38 -3.80
C ASP A 283 9.96 4.32 -4.55
N ASP A 284 8.63 4.44 -4.50
CA ASP A 284 7.66 3.49 -5.08
C ASP A 284 7.68 2.07 -4.47
N VAL A 285 8.39 1.85 -3.36
CA VAL A 285 8.45 0.58 -2.63
C VAL A 285 7.72 0.68 -1.29
N SER A 286 6.79 -0.24 -1.04
CA SER A 286 6.09 -0.37 0.23
C SER A 286 6.98 -1.10 1.24
N MET A 287 7.35 -0.44 2.32
CA MET A 287 8.21 -1.03 3.35
C MET A 287 7.39 -1.67 4.46
N VAL A 288 7.64 -2.94 4.77
CA VAL A 288 6.96 -3.66 5.86
C VAL A 288 7.95 -4.29 6.81
N THR A 289 7.67 -4.24 8.11
CA THR A 289 8.48 -4.92 9.14
C THR A 289 7.94 -6.31 9.48
N SER A 290 6.65 -6.55 9.22
CA SER A 290 5.98 -7.84 9.39
C SER A 290 6.41 -8.84 8.32
N ASN A 291 6.43 -10.12 8.68
CA ASN A 291 6.57 -11.22 7.72
C ASN A 291 5.28 -11.52 6.95
N LYS A 292 4.16 -10.89 7.31
CA LYS A 292 2.85 -11.11 6.70
C LYS A 292 2.25 -9.78 6.30
N VAL A 293 1.68 -9.73 5.10
CA VAL A 293 0.94 -8.58 4.57
C VAL A 293 -0.44 -9.04 4.12
N PHE A 294 -1.45 -8.26 4.45
CA PHE A 294 -2.82 -8.42 3.97
C PHE A 294 -3.04 -7.44 2.84
N LEU A 295 -3.50 -7.95 1.71
CA LEU A 295 -3.67 -7.21 0.48
C LEU A 295 -5.12 -7.33 0.03
N PHE A 296 -5.71 -6.20 -0.34
CA PHE A 296 -6.90 -6.18 -1.17
C PHE A 296 -6.48 -6.20 -2.64
N THR A 297 -7.07 -7.07 -3.44
CA THR A 297 -6.80 -7.17 -4.88
C THR A 297 -8.09 -7.41 -5.64
N SER A 298 -8.33 -6.67 -6.73
CA SER A 298 -9.47 -6.91 -7.64
C SER A 298 -9.35 -8.20 -8.47
N PHE A 299 -8.30 -8.98 -8.23
CA PHE A 299 -7.98 -10.20 -8.95
C PHE A 299 -7.39 -11.25 -8.01
N ALA A 300 -7.56 -12.53 -8.37
CA ALA A 300 -6.94 -13.62 -7.64
C ALA A 300 -5.40 -13.59 -7.75
N LEU A 301 -4.71 -13.68 -6.62
CA LEU A 301 -3.26 -13.86 -6.57
C LEU A 301 -2.91 -15.28 -7.05
N GLN A 302 -2.01 -15.35 -8.04
CA GLN A 302 -1.54 -16.57 -8.67
C GLN A 302 -0.04 -16.64 -8.49
N ALA A 303 0.39 -17.60 -7.67
CA ALA A 303 1.80 -17.88 -7.42
C ALA A 303 2.58 -17.98 -8.74
N HIS A 304 3.66 -17.19 -8.84
CA HIS A 304 4.53 -17.05 -10.01
C HIS A 304 3.84 -16.58 -11.31
N GLY A 305 2.55 -16.22 -11.27
CA GLY A 305 1.83 -15.65 -12.42
C GLY A 305 1.71 -14.13 -12.32
N ASN A 306 1.19 -13.64 -11.19
CA ASN A 306 1.07 -12.21 -10.89
C ASN A 306 1.73 -11.81 -9.57
N ILE A 307 2.36 -12.76 -8.87
CA ILE A 307 3.13 -12.53 -7.65
C ILE A 307 4.34 -13.46 -7.61
N ASN A 308 5.50 -12.96 -7.19
CA ASN A 308 6.77 -13.72 -7.19
C ASN A 308 6.96 -14.64 -5.95
N VAL A 309 5.88 -15.19 -5.39
CA VAL A 309 5.91 -16.05 -4.19
C VAL A 309 5.31 -17.43 -4.49
N HIS A 310 5.61 -18.41 -3.63
CA HIS A 310 5.03 -19.75 -3.75
C HIS A 310 3.56 -19.78 -3.32
N SER A 311 2.82 -20.76 -3.82
CA SER A 311 1.41 -20.98 -3.45
C SER A 311 1.22 -21.17 -1.96
N THR A 312 2.16 -21.80 -1.26
CA THR A 312 2.16 -21.98 0.20
C THR A 312 2.28 -20.67 0.98
N ASP A 313 2.82 -19.63 0.33
CA ASP A 313 3.03 -18.31 0.93
C ASP A 313 1.80 -17.40 0.73
N ILE A 314 0.76 -17.86 0.02
CA ILE A 314 -0.49 -17.14 -0.24
C ILE A 314 -1.62 -17.85 0.50
N LEU A 315 -2.36 -17.12 1.32
CA LEU A 315 -3.55 -17.62 1.99
C LEU A 315 -4.71 -16.65 1.77
N GLU A 316 -5.75 -17.11 1.09
CA GLU A 316 -6.99 -16.35 0.93
C GLU A 316 -7.71 -16.29 2.29
N VAL A 317 -8.03 -15.07 2.74
CA VAL A 317 -8.67 -14.83 4.03
C VAL A 317 -10.15 -14.58 3.84
N ASN A 318 -10.49 -13.78 2.84
CA ASN A 318 -11.86 -13.45 2.45
C ASN A 318 -11.86 -13.13 0.94
N TYR A 319 -13.05 -12.95 0.36
CA TYR A 319 -13.22 -12.46 -1.00
C TYR A 319 -12.39 -11.17 -1.20
N ASP A 320 -11.50 -11.18 -2.20
CA ASP A 320 -10.55 -10.13 -2.56
C ASP A 320 -9.45 -9.79 -1.53
N ILE A 321 -9.40 -10.45 -0.37
CA ILE A 321 -8.37 -10.24 0.66
C ILE A 321 -7.48 -11.47 0.81
N SER A 322 -6.19 -11.30 0.49
CA SER A 322 -5.18 -12.35 0.62
C SER A 322 -4.10 -11.96 1.63
N ARG A 323 -3.69 -12.92 2.45
CA ARG A 323 -2.50 -12.86 3.30
C ARG A 323 -1.32 -13.44 2.53
N VAL A 324 -0.27 -12.64 2.39
CA VAL A 324 0.98 -13.03 1.72
C VAL A 324 2.13 -13.03 2.73
N LEU A 325 2.96 -14.08 2.70
CA LEU A 325 4.21 -14.13 3.45
C LEU A 325 5.32 -13.37 2.71
N VAL A 326 5.86 -12.32 3.34
CA VAL A 326 6.94 -11.48 2.79
C VAL A 326 8.28 -11.94 3.37
N LYS A 327 9.16 -12.43 2.50
CA LYS A 327 10.51 -12.93 2.88
C LYS A 327 11.56 -11.83 2.84
N LYS A 328 11.83 -11.28 1.66
CA LYS A 328 12.78 -10.17 1.44
C LYS A 328 12.18 -9.10 0.55
N ARG A 329 11.76 -9.49 -0.66
CA ARG A 329 11.14 -8.62 -1.66
C ARG A 329 10.01 -9.38 -2.35
N THR A 330 8.80 -8.86 -2.23
CA THR A 330 7.60 -9.42 -2.84
C THR A 330 7.12 -8.44 -3.91
N LYS A 331 6.92 -8.93 -5.13
CA LYS A 331 6.43 -8.16 -6.27
C LYS A 331 5.12 -8.72 -6.73
N ILE A 332 4.15 -7.83 -6.95
CA ILE A 332 2.82 -8.17 -7.44
C ILE A 332 2.54 -7.29 -8.63
N CYS A 333 2.17 -7.91 -9.76
CA CYS A 333 1.87 -7.20 -10.98
C CYS A 333 0.75 -7.89 -11.75
N LYS A 334 -0.32 -7.16 -12.03
CA LYS A 334 -1.34 -7.55 -12.99
C LYS A 334 -1.89 -6.31 -13.69
N LYS A 335 -1.87 -6.30 -15.03
CA LYS A 335 -2.35 -5.17 -15.84
C LYS A 335 -1.68 -3.84 -15.38
N ASN A 336 -2.46 -2.82 -15.04
CA ASN A 336 -1.96 -1.54 -14.52
C ASN A 336 -1.49 -1.59 -13.05
N ALA A 337 -1.87 -2.61 -12.29
CA ALA A 337 -1.59 -2.65 -10.86
C ALA A 337 -0.22 -3.31 -10.62
N GLU A 338 0.73 -2.53 -10.08
CA GLU A 338 2.07 -2.97 -9.70
C GLU A 338 2.34 -2.49 -8.28
N ILE A 339 2.79 -3.38 -7.40
CA ILE A 339 3.29 -3.03 -6.07
C ILE A 339 4.54 -3.86 -5.77
N VAL A 340 5.53 -3.20 -5.19
CA VAL A 340 6.73 -3.83 -4.67
C VAL A 340 6.74 -3.64 -3.17
N ILE A 341 6.92 -4.74 -2.44
CA ILE A 341 6.89 -4.78 -0.99
C ILE A 341 8.23 -5.33 -0.50
N ASP A 342 9.00 -4.48 0.16
CA ASP A 342 10.28 -4.87 0.76
C ASP A 342 10.12 -5.07 2.25
N LYS A 343 10.77 -6.12 2.75
CA LYS A 343 10.87 -6.37 4.17
C LYS A 343 11.98 -5.49 4.73
N GLY A 344 11.60 -4.42 5.41
CA GLY A 344 12.52 -3.62 6.19
C GLY A 344 13.00 -4.39 7.41
N GLU A 345 14.26 -4.20 7.79
CA GLU A 345 14.69 -4.48 9.15
C GLU A 345 13.98 -3.48 10.06
N SER A 346 13.30 -3.95 11.11
CA SER A 346 12.63 -3.05 12.05
C SER A 346 13.68 -2.15 12.71
N PRO A 347 13.67 -0.82 12.50
CA PRO A 347 14.57 0.05 13.23
C PRO A 347 14.02 0.39 14.64
N ILE A 348 13.04 -0.37 15.16
CA ILE A 348 12.30 0.03 16.35
C ILE A 348 12.59 -0.93 17.49
N TYR A 349 13.62 -0.61 18.28
CA TYR A 349 13.84 -1.18 19.63
C TYR A 349 13.00 -0.49 20.72
N ALA A 350 12.26 0.58 20.40
CA ALA A 350 11.35 1.20 21.35
C ALA A 350 10.26 1.94 20.59
N TYR A 351 9.05 1.39 20.56
CA TYR A 351 7.91 2.30 20.50
C TYR A 351 8.01 3.16 21.75
N ASN A 352 7.95 4.49 21.62
CA ASN A 352 7.70 5.33 22.79
C ASN A 352 6.36 4.87 23.35
N GLN A 353 6.41 4.08 24.43
CA GLN A 353 5.21 3.63 25.11
C GLN A 353 4.55 4.89 25.67
N ILE A 354 3.51 5.37 25.00
CA ILE A 354 2.70 6.47 25.50
C ILE A 354 1.96 5.91 26.70
N SER A 355 2.50 6.16 27.89
CA SER A 355 1.90 5.71 29.14
C SER A 355 0.66 6.56 29.42
N THR A 356 -0.52 6.00 29.23
CA THR A 356 -1.77 6.62 29.66
C THR A 356 -1.86 6.53 31.19
N SER A 357 -2.09 7.67 31.85
CA SER A 357 -2.33 7.71 33.29
C SER A 357 -3.82 7.70 33.60
N GLU A 358 -4.26 6.85 34.52
CA GLU A 358 -5.66 6.75 34.95
C GLU A 358 -5.83 7.28 36.38
N THR A 359 -6.86 8.09 36.60
CA THR A 359 -7.16 8.64 37.93
C THR A 359 -8.67 8.66 38.19
N ALA A 360 -9.08 8.44 39.44
CA ALA A 360 -10.48 8.49 39.85
C ALA A 360 -10.76 9.76 40.66
N LYS A 361 -11.77 10.55 40.27
CA LYS A 361 -12.17 11.78 40.96
C LYS A 361 -13.69 12.00 40.91
N VAL A 362 -14.23 12.74 41.86
CA VAL A 362 -15.66 13.15 41.86
C VAL A 362 -15.86 14.40 41.00
N SER A 363 -14.94 15.36 41.13
CA SER A 363 -14.86 16.55 40.28
C SER A 363 -13.43 16.78 39.82
N PHE A 364 -13.29 17.39 38.65
CA PHE A 364 -11.99 17.73 38.07
C PHE A 364 -12.01 19.11 37.44
N THR A 365 -11.04 19.95 37.83
CA THR A 365 -10.78 21.25 37.20
C THR A 365 -9.81 21.05 36.04
N ILE A 366 -10.21 21.50 34.86
CA ILE A 366 -9.44 21.33 33.63
C ILE A 366 -8.22 22.27 33.64
N PRO A 367 -6.99 21.75 33.63
CA PRO A 367 -5.78 22.56 33.61
C PRO A 367 -5.56 23.19 32.23
N ASP A 368 -4.72 24.22 32.17
CA ASP A 368 -4.46 25.00 30.96
C ASP A 368 -3.53 24.31 29.94
N ASN A 369 -3.41 22.97 29.99
CA ASN A 369 -2.50 22.20 29.15
C ASN A 369 -3.20 21.07 28.37
N GLY A 370 -2.98 21.04 27.05
CA GLY A 370 -3.49 19.99 26.16
C GLY A 370 -4.99 20.11 25.85
N SER A 371 -5.51 19.14 25.10
CA SER A 371 -6.92 19.10 24.69
C SER A 371 -7.69 18.10 25.54
N TRP A 372 -8.76 18.56 26.19
CA TRP A 372 -9.58 17.77 27.11
C TRP A 372 -10.99 17.58 26.58
N PHE A 373 -11.51 16.36 26.71
CA PHE A 373 -12.84 16.00 26.22
C PHE A 373 -13.62 15.22 27.29
N LEU A 374 -14.91 15.52 27.41
CA LEU A 374 -15.86 14.76 28.20
C LEU A 374 -16.61 13.78 27.30
N PHE A 375 -16.57 12.51 27.66
CA PHE A 375 -17.37 11.45 27.07
C PHE A 375 -18.50 11.13 28.02
N ASN A 376 -19.74 11.12 27.53
CA ASN A 376 -20.93 10.71 28.29
C ASN A 376 -22.00 10.15 27.34
N ARG A 377 -23.18 9.78 27.86
CA ARG A 377 -24.31 9.28 27.05
C ARG A 377 -24.79 10.24 25.95
N SER A 378 -24.56 11.54 26.11
CA SER A 378 -24.94 12.56 25.14
C SER A 378 -23.89 12.77 24.04
N GLY A 379 -22.77 12.04 24.09
CA GLY A 379 -21.70 12.09 23.10
C GLY A 379 -20.38 12.64 23.66
N VAL A 380 -19.61 13.30 22.80
CA VAL A 380 -18.29 13.84 23.13
C VAL A 380 -18.31 15.37 23.05
N GLY A 381 -17.90 16.03 24.14
CA GLY A 381 -17.79 17.48 24.21
C GLY A 381 -16.38 17.93 24.55
N SER A 382 -15.89 18.98 23.88
CA SER A 382 -14.63 19.64 24.24
C SER A 382 -14.79 20.46 25.52
N LEU A 383 -13.79 20.40 26.40
CA LEU A 383 -13.78 21.09 27.69
C LEU A 383 -12.87 22.32 27.66
N LYS A 384 -13.29 23.39 28.33
CA LYS A 384 -12.52 24.64 28.40
C LYS A 384 -11.55 24.63 29.58
N ASN A 385 -10.44 25.32 29.41
CA ASN A 385 -9.47 25.59 30.47
C ASN A 385 -10.15 26.29 31.66
N GLY A 386 -9.82 25.85 32.88
CA GLY A 386 -10.43 26.33 34.12
C GLY A 386 -11.84 25.81 34.42
N GLN A 387 -12.46 25.05 33.51
CA GLN A 387 -13.79 24.48 33.71
C GLN A 387 -13.76 23.39 34.80
N VAL A 388 -14.70 23.45 35.75
CA VAL A 388 -14.91 22.38 36.73
C VAL A 388 -15.99 21.43 36.20
N VAL A 389 -15.64 20.15 36.08
CA VAL A 389 -16.56 19.10 35.60
C VAL A 389 -16.81 18.08 36.70
N TYR A 390 -18.08 17.82 36.97
CA TYR A 390 -18.53 16.76 37.88
C TYR A 390 -18.78 15.49 37.07
N LEU A 391 -18.17 14.39 37.52
CA LEU A 391 -18.27 13.10 36.81
C LEU A 391 -19.52 12.34 37.28
N THR A 392 -20.14 11.64 36.34
CA THR A 392 -21.24 10.70 36.56
C THR A 392 -20.70 9.28 36.33
N PRO A 393 -21.41 8.21 36.75
CA PRO A 393 -20.91 6.84 36.63
C PRO A 393 -20.52 6.41 35.20
N GLU A 394 -21.06 7.09 34.20
CA GLU A 394 -20.84 6.81 32.79
C GLU A 394 -20.12 7.93 32.05
N SER A 395 -19.64 8.95 32.79
CA SER A 395 -18.83 9.99 32.20
C SER A 395 -17.35 9.79 32.45
N VAL A 396 -16.57 10.10 31.42
CA VAL A 396 -15.12 9.93 31.41
C VAL A 396 -14.51 11.17 30.79
N ILE A 397 -13.51 11.74 31.44
CA ILE A 397 -12.71 12.81 30.86
C ILE A 397 -11.44 12.20 30.28
N LYS A 398 -11.10 12.55 29.03
CA LYS A 398 -9.86 12.12 28.38
C LYS A 398 -9.06 13.33 27.95
N ARG A 399 -7.75 13.28 28.19
CA ARG A 399 -6.77 14.22 27.64
C ARG A 399 -6.10 13.61 26.42
N TYR A 400 -5.96 14.41 25.38
CA TYR A 400 -5.17 14.09 24.20
C TYR A 400 -4.00 15.05 24.04
N GLU A 401 -2.88 14.49 23.60
CA GLU A 401 -1.67 15.23 23.25
C GLU A 401 -1.18 14.68 21.91
N SER A 402 -1.07 15.55 20.91
CA SER A 402 -0.76 15.15 19.52
C SER A 402 -1.64 14.00 18.99
N ASN A 403 -2.94 14.04 19.31
CA ASN A 403 -3.96 13.03 18.99
C ASN A 403 -3.83 11.66 19.70
N TYR A 404 -2.93 11.51 20.67
CA TYR A 404 -2.82 10.30 21.50
C TYR A 404 -3.43 10.51 22.90
N PRO A 405 -4.12 9.51 23.46
CA PRO A 405 -4.69 9.60 24.81
C PRO A 405 -3.60 9.46 25.88
N THR A 406 -3.36 10.53 26.64
CA THR A 406 -2.31 10.56 27.68
C THR A 406 -2.86 10.45 29.10
N ARG A 407 -4.14 10.80 29.31
CA ARG A 407 -4.76 10.73 30.63
C ARG A 407 -6.24 10.43 30.56
N ILE A 408 -6.72 9.61 31.49
CA ILE A 408 -8.14 9.28 31.64
C ILE A 408 -8.58 9.51 33.09
N ILE A 409 -9.74 10.14 33.24
CA ILE A 409 -10.34 10.42 34.55
C ILE A 409 -11.73 9.82 34.59
N TYR A 410 -11.94 8.93 35.56
CA TYR A 410 -13.22 8.26 35.81
C TYR A 410 -13.84 8.76 37.12
N LEU A 411 -15.15 8.52 37.28
CA LEU A 411 -15.81 8.78 38.55
C LEU A 411 -15.19 7.93 39.67
N CYS A 412 -14.77 8.58 40.75
CA CYS A 412 -14.50 7.89 42.00
C CYS A 412 -15.83 7.38 42.57
N ARG A 413 -16.08 6.06 42.50
CA ARG A 413 -17.20 5.45 43.21
C ARG A 413 -16.97 5.68 44.69
N GLN A 414 -17.81 6.49 45.32
CA GLN A 414 -17.83 6.57 46.78
C GLN A 414 -18.10 5.15 47.31
N LYS A 415 -17.29 4.71 48.28
CA LYS A 415 -17.53 3.43 48.95
C LYS A 415 -18.92 3.50 49.57
N GLU A 416 -19.76 2.50 49.29
CA GLU A 416 -21.04 2.34 49.99
C GLU A 416 -20.78 2.36 51.51
N LEU A 417 -21.58 3.14 52.23
CA LEU A 417 -21.55 3.12 53.69
C LEU A 417 -22.17 1.80 54.14
N VAL A 418 -21.53 1.13 55.09
CA VAL A 418 -21.96 -0.20 55.58
C VAL A 418 -22.13 -0.13 57.09
N ASN A 419 -23.13 -0.85 57.62
CA ASN A 419 -23.39 -1.04 59.04
C ASN A 419 -23.50 0.30 59.81
N GLU A 420 -22.65 0.50 60.83
CA GLU A 420 -22.72 1.64 61.76
C GLU A 420 -22.70 3.00 61.07
N LYS A 421 -21.86 3.17 60.03
CA LYS A 421 -21.77 4.45 59.31
C LYS A 421 -23.02 4.74 58.49
N LEU A 422 -23.68 3.69 57.97
CA LEU A 422 -24.96 3.82 57.26
C LEU A 422 -26.08 4.15 58.25
N LEU A 423 -26.10 3.48 59.40
CA LEU A 423 -27.08 3.78 60.46
C LEU A 423 -26.93 5.20 61.00
N GLU A 424 -25.70 5.66 61.28
CA GLU A 424 -25.43 7.03 61.72
C GLU A 424 -25.89 8.07 60.70
N ASP A 425 -25.62 7.84 59.42
CA ASP A 425 -26.05 8.73 58.33
C ASP A 425 -27.58 8.80 58.22
N ILE A 426 -28.27 7.65 58.27
CA ILE A 426 -29.73 7.56 58.30
C ILE A 426 -30.29 8.33 59.50
N LEU A 427 -29.73 8.14 60.69
CA LEU A 427 -30.20 8.82 61.90
C LEU A 427 -29.91 10.33 61.88
N MET A 428 -28.83 10.75 61.23
CA MET A 428 -28.46 12.15 61.07
C MET A 428 -29.42 12.87 60.13
N HIS A 429 -29.74 12.28 58.98
CA HIS A 429 -30.48 12.94 57.90
C HIS A 429 -31.98 12.61 57.84
N CYS A 430 -32.42 11.46 58.35
CA CYS A 430 -33.82 11.08 58.41
C CYS A 430 -34.32 11.15 59.85
N LYS A 431 -35.36 11.96 60.12
CA LYS A 431 -35.95 12.13 61.48
C LYS A 431 -37.31 11.45 61.66
N ARG A 432 -37.79 10.74 60.63
CA ARG A 432 -39.10 10.08 60.66
C ARG A 432 -39.06 8.86 61.57
N THR A 433 -39.95 8.79 62.55
CA THR A 433 -40.06 7.69 63.50
C THR A 433 -41.46 7.09 63.50
N GLU A 434 -41.55 5.81 63.89
CA GLU A 434 -42.79 5.06 64.04
C GLU A 434 -42.72 4.13 65.26
N LYS A 435 -43.88 3.63 65.70
CA LYS A 435 -43.95 2.73 66.86
C LYS A 435 -43.20 1.43 66.55
N LEU A 436 -42.35 1.02 67.48
CA LEU A 436 -41.62 -0.24 67.36
C LEU A 436 -42.58 -1.43 67.59
N ASP A 437 -42.60 -2.35 66.64
CA ASP A 437 -43.27 -3.65 66.76
C ASP A 437 -42.23 -4.76 66.60
N LEU A 438 -41.86 -5.38 67.71
CA LEU A 438 -40.80 -6.39 67.76
C LEU A 438 -41.15 -7.66 66.95
N ASN A 439 -42.44 -7.94 66.73
CA ASN A 439 -42.86 -9.11 65.97
C ASN A 439 -42.33 -9.09 64.52
N GLN A 440 -42.05 -7.89 64.00
CA GLN A 440 -41.59 -7.68 62.62
C GLN A 440 -40.13 -8.09 62.41
N PHE A 441 -39.36 -8.31 63.49
CA PHE A 441 -37.94 -8.67 63.42
C PHE A 441 -37.65 -10.10 63.87
N MET A 442 -38.65 -10.83 64.38
CA MET A 442 -38.49 -12.16 65.00
C MET A 442 -37.94 -13.24 64.06
N LEU A 443 -38.10 -13.06 62.75
CA LEU A 443 -37.66 -14.01 61.72
C LEU A 443 -36.40 -13.55 60.97
N LEU A 444 -35.86 -12.37 61.28
CA LEU A 444 -34.70 -11.80 60.60
C LEU A 444 -33.40 -12.19 61.31
N ALA A 445 -32.36 -12.54 60.53
CA ALA A 445 -31.02 -12.75 61.05
C ALA A 445 -30.33 -11.39 61.22
N LEU A 446 -30.52 -10.76 62.37
CA LEU A 446 -30.01 -9.42 62.65
C LEU A 446 -28.49 -9.41 62.83
N ASN A 447 -27.81 -8.47 62.18
CA ASN A 447 -26.41 -8.19 62.48
C ASN A 447 -26.26 -7.42 63.81
N ASN A 448 -25.04 -7.32 64.33
CA ASN A 448 -24.79 -6.68 65.63
C ASN A 448 -25.26 -5.23 65.68
N THR A 449 -25.12 -4.48 64.58
CA THR A 449 -25.51 -3.06 64.51
C THR A 449 -27.02 -2.90 64.56
N ALA A 450 -27.77 -3.69 63.77
CA ALA A 450 -29.22 -3.73 63.75
C ALA A 450 -29.78 -4.18 65.10
N SER A 451 -29.20 -5.21 65.72
CA SER A 451 -29.62 -5.70 67.04
C SER A 451 -29.44 -4.62 68.10
N GLN A 452 -28.26 -4.00 68.21
CA GLN A 452 -28.00 -2.95 69.18
C GLN A 452 -28.91 -1.72 68.99
N TYR A 453 -29.26 -1.41 67.74
CA TYR A 453 -30.17 -0.31 67.44
C TYR A 453 -31.61 -0.63 67.84
N ILE A 454 -32.11 -1.84 67.54
CA ILE A 454 -33.44 -2.29 67.97
C ILE A 454 -33.53 -2.31 69.50
N ASP A 455 -32.48 -2.77 70.18
CA ASP A 455 -32.42 -2.77 71.65
C ASP A 455 -32.54 -1.34 72.21
N LYS A 456 -31.84 -0.36 71.61
CA LYS A 456 -31.99 1.06 71.99
C LYS A 456 -33.40 1.58 71.72
N CYS A 457 -34.02 1.20 70.60
CA CYS A 457 -35.40 1.57 70.26
C CYS A 457 -36.44 0.91 71.17
N SER A 458 -36.14 -0.26 71.76
CA SER A 458 -37.05 -0.93 72.70
C SER A 458 -37.28 -0.12 73.98
N VAL A 459 -36.28 0.67 74.39
CA VAL A 459 -36.36 1.57 75.55
C VAL A 459 -37.26 2.78 75.25
N SER A 460 -37.19 3.33 74.03
CA SER A 460 -37.97 4.51 73.64
C SER A 460 -39.38 4.18 73.11
N GLY A 461 -39.59 2.95 72.63
CA GLY A 461 -40.82 2.50 71.97
C GLY A 461 -40.96 2.97 70.52
N TYR A 462 -39.95 3.65 69.97
CA TYR A 462 -39.97 4.21 68.61
C TYR A 462 -38.71 3.86 67.82
N ILE A 463 -38.88 3.59 66.53
CA ILE A 463 -37.81 3.30 65.59
C ILE A 463 -37.86 4.27 64.41
N ASN A 464 -36.71 4.65 63.88
CA ASN A 464 -36.64 5.39 62.62
C ASN A 464 -37.18 4.55 61.46
N SER A 465 -38.17 5.08 60.72
CA SER A 465 -38.85 4.34 59.65
C SER A 465 -37.88 3.89 58.54
N VAL A 466 -36.86 4.69 58.24
CA VAL A 466 -35.86 4.36 57.21
C VAL A 466 -34.89 3.31 57.73
N ALA A 467 -34.39 3.46 58.96
CA ALA A 467 -33.52 2.45 59.56
C ALA A 467 -34.23 1.09 59.67
N LYS A 468 -35.53 1.08 60.00
CA LYS A 468 -36.35 -0.12 60.00
C LYS A 468 -36.40 -0.78 58.62
N GLN A 469 -36.66 -0.01 57.56
CA GLN A 469 -36.72 -0.54 56.20
C GLN A 469 -35.39 -1.19 55.82
N PHE A 470 -34.27 -0.54 56.09
CA PHE A 470 -32.94 -1.09 55.81
C PHE A 470 -32.65 -2.37 56.60
N ILE A 471 -33.12 -2.47 57.85
CA ILE A 471 -33.01 -3.71 58.64
C ILE A 471 -33.89 -4.83 58.04
N MET A 472 -35.10 -4.50 57.60
CA MET A 472 -36.01 -5.48 56.99
C MET A 472 -35.53 -5.97 55.62
N GLU A 473 -34.80 -5.15 54.88
CA GLU A 473 -34.21 -5.49 53.58
C GLU A 473 -32.82 -6.14 53.70
N GLU A 474 -32.34 -6.42 54.93
CA GLU A 474 -30.99 -6.97 55.21
C GLU A 474 -29.84 -6.11 54.65
N LEU A 475 -30.08 -4.80 54.52
CA LEU A 475 -29.13 -3.81 54.00
C LEU A 475 -28.37 -3.05 55.11
N LEU A 476 -28.77 -3.24 56.37
CA LEU A 476 -28.14 -2.62 57.55
C LEU A 476 -27.31 -3.60 58.35
#